data_AF-A0A7H0VD63-F1
#
_entry.id   AF-A0A7H0VD63-F1
#
_cell.length_a   1.000
_cell.length_b   1.000
_cell.length_c   1.000
_cell.angle_alpha   90.00
_cell.angle_beta   90.00
_cell.angle_gamma   90.00
#
_symmetry.space_group_name_H-M   'P 1'
#
loop_
_entity.id
_entity.type
_entity.pdbx_description
1 polymer ?
#
loop_
_entity_poly.entity_id
_entity_poly.type
_entity_poly.pdbx_seq_one_letter_code
_entity_poly.pdbx_strand_id
1 'polypeptide(L)'
;MEAQNIVPNSSFEQVLQIPDDTSALANVVVDWFHGNQIKPLATHALAAEVNPNFALPNPLRYQSPRSGKSMLLYKTLGYQNMTQSLTDHRSYAATKLIRPIPNRAKVYAEFYINWHGYDCCRSEPKAFPGGQHGMLFTPDRPFENSAGIFAGNPQINTDTLLTDTVNWLKVSGTFISQERLEYIIIGNFFPSDQCKFIPPLTTGQYSGGEAFYFLEDVKVRILDPHVPDTLRVCYGDSAELIARGEENHAWALSINPSQILSRDSVFKFMPLSNTLLNFYGSFDTLQTYVIVDHFKLDLGEDTAVCAYEPFYLINPSQDADSSWWHGFGSADSLQIQESGWYSLSARKGGCLKTDSVHVELLYPEDYKLEDVESTCLGRSLQLKAKTLDHVDFHWNDGSTDSVLTVTEDGWYSISIAHPCGSIVDSLKVEFERCVCTFFLPDAFSPNGDGLNDVFKPVFKCNFDEYKLWIYNRWGQEVFKTIDPEQGWDGTDAPQGVYMFKIYYKGLNEEGMYVEDLIEESLSLIR
;
A
#
# COMPACT_ATOMS: atom_id res chain seq x y z
N MET A 1 0.32 15.00 25.22
CA MET A 1 1.09 15.84 26.17
C MET A 1 2.36 15.08 26.49
N GLU A 2 3.56 15.64 26.27
CA GLU A 2 4.79 14.90 26.60
C GLU A 2 4.90 14.70 28.11
N ALA A 3 5.14 13.46 28.57
CA ALA A 3 5.32 13.17 29.99
C ALA A 3 6.45 14.00 30.62
N GLN A 4 6.25 14.47 31.86
CA GLN A 4 7.20 15.30 32.58
C GLN A 4 8.50 14.53 32.91
N ASN A 5 9.66 15.17 32.76
CA ASN A 5 10.95 14.61 33.23
C ASN A 5 10.95 14.55 34.76
N ILE A 6 11.25 13.38 35.33
CA ILE A 6 11.25 13.16 36.79
C ILE A 6 12.65 13.16 37.42
N VAL A 7 13.69 13.57 36.68
CA VAL A 7 15.06 13.70 37.18
C VAL A 7 15.31 15.13 37.66
N PRO A 8 15.72 15.36 38.91
CA PRO A 8 16.09 16.70 39.38
C PRO A 8 17.43 17.12 38.78
N ASN A 9 17.59 18.43 38.55
CA ASN A 9 18.83 19.01 38.02
C ASN A 9 19.41 18.24 36.80
N SER A 10 18.52 17.82 35.88
CA SER A 10 18.85 16.88 34.78
C SER A 10 19.96 17.31 33.81
N SER A 11 20.20 18.62 33.68
CA SER A 11 21.27 19.21 32.86
C SER A 11 22.42 19.77 33.72
N PHE A 12 22.43 19.48 35.02
CA PHE A 12 23.53 19.80 35.93
C PHE A 12 23.86 21.29 36.09
N GLU A 13 22.93 22.18 35.77
CA GLU A 13 23.14 23.64 35.82
C GLU A 13 23.05 24.22 37.24
N GLN A 14 22.48 23.49 38.20
CA GLN A 14 22.38 23.93 39.59
C GLN A 14 23.54 23.38 40.43
N VAL A 15 24.35 24.29 40.98
CA VAL A 15 25.51 23.99 41.82
C VAL A 15 25.48 24.77 43.14
N LEU A 16 26.05 24.21 44.21
CA LEU A 16 26.16 24.83 45.54
C LEU A 16 27.24 25.92 45.58
N GLN A 17 28.33 25.74 44.84
CA GLN A 17 29.43 26.70 44.71
C GLN A 17 30.19 26.44 43.40
N ILE A 18 30.87 27.47 42.90
CA ILE A 18 31.81 27.33 41.80
C ILE A 18 33.07 26.64 42.37
N PRO A 19 33.57 25.57 41.75
CA PRO A 19 34.78 24.88 42.22
C PRO A 19 36.04 25.66 41.83
N ASP A 20 36.90 25.92 42.80
CA ASP A 20 38.14 26.68 42.59
C ASP A 20 39.38 25.77 42.33
N ASP A 21 39.27 24.46 42.59
CA ASP A 21 40.32 23.47 42.29
C ASP A 21 39.78 22.04 42.11
N THR A 22 40.66 21.08 41.78
CA THR A 22 40.31 19.66 41.57
C THR A 22 39.81 18.93 42.83
N SER A 23 40.08 19.47 44.02
CA SER A 23 39.63 18.91 45.31
C SER A 23 38.26 19.46 45.72
N ALA A 24 37.90 20.66 45.25
CA ALA A 24 36.61 21.31 45.38
C ALA A 24 35.54 20.73 44.45
N LEU A 25 35.90 19.77 43.59
CA LEU A 25 34.99 19.10 42.64
C LEU A 25 33.96 18.17 43.32
N ALA A 26 34.09 17.94 44.62
CA ALA A 26 33.22 17.07 45.38
C ALA A 26 32.03 17.82 45.97
N ASN A 27 30.83 17.23 45.83
CA ASN A 27 29.58 17.68 46.46
C ASN A 27 29.10 19.08 46.03
N VAL A 28 29.44 19.53 44.81
CA VAL A 28 28.98 20.85 44.34
C VAL A 28 27.72 20.79 43.49
N VAL A 29 27.36 19.65 42.90
CA VAL A 29 26.13 19.54 42.09
C VAL A 29 24.92 19.28 42.99
N VAL A 30 23.87 20.09 42.84
CA VAL A 30 22.63 19.98 43.62
C VAL A 30 21.89 18.69 43.24
N ASP A 31 21.32 18.01 44.24
CA ASP A 31 20.54 16.76 44.14
C ASP A 31 21.29 15.50 43.66
N TRP A 32 22.52 15.63 43.18
CA TRP A 32 23.34 14.51 42.71
C TRP A 32 24.43 14.15 43.71
N PHE A 33 24.63 12.85 43.91
CA PHE A 33 25.60 12.28 44.83
C PHE A 33 26.30 11.08 44.19
N HIS A 34 27.31 10.53 44.87
CA HIS A 34 27.99 9.32 44.43
C HIS A 34 27.32 8.06 44.96
N GLY A 35 27.12 7.07 44.10
CA GLY A 35 26.48 5.80 44.49
C GLY A 35 27.35 4.88 45.36
N ASN A 36 28.68 5.03 45.31
CA ASN A 36 29.63 4.11 45.98
C ASN A 36 30.76 4.83 46.77
N GLN A 37 30.91 6.15 46.66
CA GLN A 37 31.94 6.90 47.39
C GLN A 37 31.35 8.12 48.10
N ILE A 38 32.02 8.57 49.18
CA ILE A 38 31.64 9.76 49.95
C ILE A 38 31.83 11.07 49.15
N LYS A 39 32.52 11.03 47.99
CA LYS A 39 32.91 12.23 47.25
C LYS A 39 32.67 12.12 45.75
N PRO A 40 31.79 12.96 45.17
CA PRO A 40 31.75 13.17 43.74
C PRO A 40 33.01 13.83 43.16
N LEU A 41 33.24 13.63 41.86
CA LEU A 41 34.11 14.46 41.02
C LEU A 41 33.21 15.21 40.03
N ALA A 42 32.20 15.89 40.55
CA ALA A 42 31.12 16.47 39.77
C ALA A 42 31.36 17.97 39.65
N THR A 43 31.83 18.49 38.51
CA THR A 43 31.97 19.94 38.34
C THR A 43 31.54 20.55 37.05
N HIS A 44 30.90 21.70 37.25
CA HIS A 44 31.01 22.97 36.54
C HIS A 44 32.19 23.04 35.55
N ALA A 45 31.86 23.31 34.30
CA ALA A 45 32.77 23.87 33.34
C ALA A 45 32.17 25.16 32.76
N LEU A 46 32.33 26.29 33.45
CA LEU A 46 32.88 27.42 32.70
C LEU A 46 34.32 27.05 32.42
N ALA A 47 34.47 26.37 31.29
CA ALA A 47 35.65 26.03 30.54
C ALA A 47 36.92 26.89 30.80
N ALA A 48 36.78 28.18 31.12
CA ALA A 48 37.87 29.14 31.21
C ALA A 48 38.60 29.26 32.58
N GLU A 49 38.11 28.70 33.70
CA GLU A 49 38.64 29.06 35.04
C GLU A 49 39.16 27.90 35.90
N VAL A 50 39.02 26.65 35.46
CA VAL A 50 39.67 25.50 36.11
C VAL A 50 41.11 25.38 35.59
N ASN A 51 42.01 24.80 36.40
CA ASN A 51 43.37 24.42 36.02
C ASN A 51 43.50 24.14 34.50
N PRO A 52 44.46 24.75 33.76
CA PRO A 52 44.58 24.64 32.30
C PRO A 52 44.70 23.20 31.75
N ASN A 53 44.99 22.21 32.61
CA ASN A 53 44.94 20.78 32.25
C ASN A 53 43.51 20.21 32.12
N PHE A 54 42.52 20.87 32.71
CA PHE A 54 41.09 20.55 32.68
C PHE A 54 40.22 21.66 32.06
N ALA A 55 40.83 22.81 31.74
CA ALA A 55 40.18 23.92 31.05
C ALA A 55 39.79 23.54 29.62
N LEU A 56 38.65 24.07 29.19
CA LEU A 56 38.18 24.05 27.81
C LEU A 56 38.30 25.49 27.23
N PRO A 57 38.57 25.66 25.94
CA PRO A 57 39.12 24.67 25.04
C PRO A 57 40.63 24.47 25.30
N ASN A 58 41.06 23.23 25.51
CA ASN A 58 42.47 22.85 25.37
C ASN A 58 42.66 22.40 23.91
N PRO A 59 43.72 22.82 23.19
CA PRO A 59 43.96 22.42 21.80
C PRO A 59 44.02 20.90 21.52
N LEU A 60 44.02 20.05 22.55
CA LEU A 60 43.95 18.58 22.45
C LEU A 60 42.67 17.93 23.04
N ARG A 61 41.72 18.71 23.59
CA ARG A 61 40.48 18.20 24.21
C ARG A 61 39.31 19.16 24.02
N TYR A 62 38.18 18.67 23.53
CA TYR A 62 37.04 19.52 23.20
C TYR A 62 35.70 18.84 23.54
N GLN A 63 35.10 19.17 24.69
CA GLN A 63 33.70 18.82 24.94
C GLN A 63 32.94 19.98 25.58
N SER A 64 32.18 20.73 24.78
CA SER A 64 31.21 21.71 25.30
C SER A 64 29.93 21.03 25.80
N PRO A 65 29.23 21.58 26.80
CA PRO A 65 27.94 21.05 27.21
C PRO A 65 26.95 21.06 26.06
N ARG A 66 26.18 19.97 25.95
CA ARG A 66 25.20 19.69 24.91
C ARG A 66 24.03 20.68 24.92
N SER A 67 23.45 20.94 26.09
CA SER A 67 22.31 21.86 26.25
C SER A 67 22.73 23.24 26.72
N GLY A 68 23.98 23.41 27.18
CA GLY A 68 24.64 24.71 27.22
C GLY A 68 25.63 24.90 28.36
N LYS A 69 25.17 24.94 29.62
CA LYS A 69 25.94 25.59 30.70
C LYS A 69 26.78 24.65 31.56
N SER A 70 26.42 23.37 31.67
CA SER A 70 27.07 22.46 32.60
C SER A 70 26.93 21.00 32.19
N MET A 71 27.84 20.18 32.68
CA MET A 71 27.82 18.73 32.52
C MET A 71 28.40 18.09 33.78
N LEU A 72 28.04 16.84 34.05
CA LEU A 72 28.59 16.08 35.16
C LEU A 72 29.81 15.30 34.69
N LEU A 73 30.85 15.24 35.54
CA LEU A 73 32.03 14.42 35.33
C LEU A 73 32.03 13.21 36.30
N TYR A 74 32.44 12.04 35.83
CA TYR A 74 32.78 10.91 36.70
C TYR A 74 33.91 10.09 36.07
N LYS A 75 34.51 9.20 36.86
CA LYS A 75 35.68 8.43 36.44
C LYS A 75 35.52 6.92 36.60
N THR A 76 36.27 6.19 35.79
CA THR A 76 36.50 4.75 35.91
C THR A 76 38.00 4.49 35.96
N LEU A 77 38.43 3.48 36.71
CA LEU A 77 39.84 3.08 36.77
C LEU A 77 39.96 1.59 36.52
N GLY A 78 40.82 1.23 35.56
CA GLY A 78 41.16 -0.15 35.23
C GLY A 78 42.67 -0.37 35.31
N TYR A 79 43.09 -1.48 35.92
CA TYR A 79 44.49 -1.92 35.98
C TYR A 79 44.65 -3.22 35.22
N GLN A 80 45.71 -3.37 34.44
CA GLN A 80 46.13 -4.68 33.96
C GLN A 80 47.65 -4.78 34.16
N ASN A 81 48.10 -5.53 35.18
CA ASN A 81 49.51 -5.89 35.31
C ASN A 81 49.66 -7.28 35.96
N MET A 82 50.67 -8.06 35.55
CA MET A 82 50.78 -9.51 35.87
C MET A 82 51.02 -9.86 37.35
N THR A 83 51.12 -8.88 38.25
CA THR A 83 51.49 -9.06 39.66
C THR A 83 50.50 -8.47 40.68
N GLN A 84 49.41 -7.83 40.25
CA GLN A 84 48.34 -7.36 41.15
C GLN A 84 46.95 -7.67 40.59
N SER A 85 46.05 -8.09 41.50
CA SER A 85 44.62 -8.31 41.23
C SER A 85 43.98 -7.09 40.57
N LEU A 86 43.13 -7.32 39.57
CA LEU A 86 42.24 -6.32 39.00
C LEU A 86 41.54 -5.55 40.15
N THR A 87 41.64 -4.22 40.16
CA THR A 87 40.85 -3.38 41.08
C THR A 87 39.76 -2.69 40.30
N ASP A 88 38.52 -3.08 40.56
CA ASP A 88 37.31 -2.54 39.93
C ASP A 88 36.92 -1.18 40.48
N HIS A 89 37.80 -0.19 40.41
CA HIS A 89 37.48 1.14 40.93
C HIS A 89 36.56 1.90 39.97
N ARG A 90 35.39 2.31 40.45
CA ARG A 90 34.37 3.04 39.66
C ARG A 90 33.82 4.22 40.44
N SER A 91 33.33 5.22 39.72
CA SER A 91 32.50 6.29 40.27
C SER A 91 31.17 6.31 39.54
N TYR A 92 30.09 6.61 40.26
CA TYR A 92 28.74 6.64 39.72
C TYR A 92 28.04 7.95 40.06
N ALA A 93 27.24 8.45 39.13
CA ALA A 93 26.33 9.56 39.33
C ALA A 93 24.99 9.04 39.83
N ALA A 94 24.52 9.44 41.00
CA ALA A 94 23.24 9.01 41.54
C ALA A 94 22.38 10.19 41.98
N THR A 95 21.06 10.06 41.86
CA THR A 95 20.11 11.04 42.37
C THR A 95 18.79 10.37 42.78
N LYS A 96 18.03 11.04 43.65
CA LYS A 96 16.66 10.65 43.97
C LYS A 96 15.72 11.22 42.91
N LEU A 97 14.82 10.43 42.37
CA LEU A 97 13.82 10.91 41.42
C LEU A 97 12.85 11.89 42.12
N ILE A 98 12.39 12.92 41.40
CA ILE A 98 11.42 13.92 41.89
C ILE A 98 10.15 13.24 42.40
N ARG A 99 9.72 12.18 41.71
CA ARG A 99 8.65 11.27 42.13
C ARG A 99 9.07 9.82 41.86
N PRO A 100 8.66 8.88 42.72
CA PRO A 100 8.99 7.47 42.53
C PRO A 100 8.33 6.90 41.27
N ILE A 101 8.99 5.95 40.63
CA ILE A 101 8.42 5.14 39.56
C ILE A 101 7.63 4.00 40.23
N PRO A 102 6.33 3.84 39.96
CA PRO A 102 5.52 2.79 40.56
C PRO A 102 5.81 1.42 39.91
N ASN A 103 5.57 0.33 40.65
CA ASN A 103 5.77 -1.05 40.18
C ASN A 103 4.92 -1.37 38.94
N ARG A 104 5.53 -1.86 37.84
CA ARG A 104 4.98 -2.20 36.50
C ARG A 104 4.98 -1.06 35.47
N ALA A 105 5.57 0.09 35.82
CA ALA A 105 5.53 1.29 34.98
C ALA A 105 6.42 1.10 33.79
N LYS A 106 5.91 1.43 32.60
CA LYS A 106 6.73 1.57 31.40
C LYS A 106 7.46 2.90 31.49
N VAL A 107 8.77 2.82 31.54
CA VAL A 107 9.65 3.97 31.73
C VAL A 107 10.47 4.15 30.47
N TYR A 108 10.49 5.37 29.95
CA TYR A 108 11.52 5.80 29.00
C TYR A 108 12.59 6.55 29.77
N ALA A 109 13.85 6.22 29.55
CA ALA A 109 14.94 7.07 30.02
C ALA A 109 16.05 7.22 28.99
N GLU A 110 16.74 8.34 29.07
CA GLU A 110 17.90 8.67 28.27
C GLU A 110 18.92 9.50 29.06
N PHE A 111 20.18 9.41 28.64
CA PHE A 111 21.23 10.35 29.02
C PHE A 111 22.22 10.48 27.86
N TYR A 112 23.02 11.54 27.89
CA TYR A 112 24.11 11.73 26.95
C TYR A 112 25.44 11.54 27.65
N ILE A 113 26.34 10.81 27.00
CA ILE A 113 27.67 10.52 27.51
C ILE A 113 28.74 10.81 26.46
N ASN A 114 29.88 11.31 26.91
CA ASN A 114 31.05 11.54 26.07
C ASN A 114 32.32 11.15 26.84
N TRP A 115 33.35 10.72 26.11
CA TRP A 115 34.63 10.32 26.70
C TRP A 115 35.64 11.47 26.64
N HIS A 116 36.24 11.83 27.78
CA HIS A 116 37.17 12.96 27.90
C HIS A 116 38.58 12.69 27.30
N GLY A 117 38.84 11.48 26.79
CA GLY A 117 40.10 11.13 26.13
C GLY A 117 41.29 10.89 27.09
N TYR A 118 42.50 10.78 26.51
CA TYR A 118 43.76 10.39 27.19
C TYR A 118 44.55 11.57 27.78
N ASP A 119 45.18 11.44 28.96
CA ASP A 119 46.11 12.45 29.54
C ASP A 119 47.44 12.53 28.76
N CYS A 120 47.57 13.47 27.82
CA CYS A 120 48.76 13.62 26.96
C CYS A 120 50.06 13.90 27.72
N CYS A 121 49.99 14.26 29.01
CA CYS A 121 51.16 14.59 29.83
C CYS A 121 51.65 13.41 30.68
N ARG A 122 51.00 12.23 30.62
CA ARG A 122 51.49 11.01 31.28
C ARG A 122 52.22 10.14 30.25
N SER A 123 53.50 9.90 30.48
CA SER A 123 54.42 9.15 29.61
C SER A 123 54.29 7.62 29.70
N GLU A 124 53.23 7.10 30.33
CA GLU A 124 53.03 5.67 30.54
C GLU A 124 51.96 5.10 29.59
N PRO A 125 52.17 3.92 28.96
CA PRO A 125 51.16 3.25 28.15
C PRO A 125 50.02 2.72 29.03
N LYS A 126 48.91 3.48 29.11
CA LYS A 126 47.73 3.11 29.90
C LYS A 126 46.58 2.68 29.00
N ALA A 127 45.96 1.55 29.34
CA ALA A 127 44.68 1.13 28.76
C ALA A 127 43.54 1.52 29.71
N PHE A 128 42.41 1.93 29.14
CA PHE A 128 41.27 2.40 29.93
C PHE A 128 40.01 1.60 29.60
N PRO A 129 39.19 1.23 30.61
CA PRO A 129 37.88 0.65 30.35
C PRO A 129 37.03 1.73 29.68
N GLY A 130 36.83 1.58 28.37
CA GLY A 130 36.18 2.54 27.48
C GLY A 130 34.71 2.22 27.20
N GLY A 131 34.29 0.99 27.51
CA GLY A 131 33.00 0.44 27.09
C GLY A 131 32.06 0.19 28.25
N GLN A 132 30.78 0.29 27.94
CA GLN A 132 29.64 -0.17 28.73
C GLN A 132 29.22 0.71 29.92
N HIS A 133 28.19 1.53 29.68
CA HIS A 133 27.59 2.41 30.68
C HIS A 133 26.07 2.23 30.67
N GLY A 134 25.42 2.50 31.79
CA GLY A 134 23.97 2.38 31.89
C GLY A 134 23.35 3.21 32.99
N MET A 135 22.03 3.06 33.12
CA MET A 135 21.17 3.58 34.16
C MET A 135 20.61 2.41 34.95
N LEU A 136 20.96 2.33 36.23
CA LEU A 136 20.35 1.44 37.20
C LEU A 136 19.33 2.23 38.01
N PHE A 137 18.11 1.73 38.07
CA PHE A 137 17.05 2.25 38.91
C PHE A 137 16.85 1.33 40.12
N THR A 138 16.72 1.91 41.32
CA THR A 138 16.65 1.15 42.57
C THR A 138 15.57 1.67 43.53
N PRO A 139 14.95 0.80 44.36
CA PRO A 139 14.02 1.23 45.41
C PRO A 139 14.74 1.98 46.54
N ASP A 140 15.93 1.51 46.89
CA ASP A 140 16.71 2.02 48.02
C ASP A 140 17.78 3.01 47.57
N ARG A 141 18.18 3.88 48.51
CA ARG A 141 19.27 4.82 48.26
C ARG A 141 20.55 4.01 47.97
N PRO A 142 21.19 4.24 46.82
CA PRO A 142 22.40 3.53 46.47
C PRO A 142 23.54 3.98 47.37
N PHE A 143 24.03 3.06 48.20
CA PHE A 143 25.22 3.26 49.00
C PHE A 143 25.90 1.91 49.25
N GLU A 144 26.98 1.68 48.53
CA GLU A 144 27.97 0.69 48.88
C GLU A 144 29.19 1.45 49.38
N ASN A 145 29.61 1.28 50.62
CA ASN A 145 30.82 1.93 51.15
C ASN A 145 32.08 1.29 50.54
N SER A 146 32.21 1.33 49.22
CA SER A 146 33.19 0.60 48.43
C SER A 146 33.64 1.45 47.24
N ALA A 147 34.93 1.45 46.93
CA ALA A 147 35.39 2.05 45.70
C ALA A 147 35.05 1.20 44.44
N GLY A 148 34.35 0.08 44.62
CA GLY A 148 34.15 -1.00 43.66
C GLY A 148 33.05 -0.77 42.63
N ILE A 149 32.73 -1.82 41.85
CA ILE A 149 31.53 -1.88 41.01
C ILE A 149 30.30 -1.93 41.88
N PHE A 150 29.30 -1.11 41.54
CA PHE A 150 28.00 -1.13 42.19
C PHE A 150 27.26 -2.42 41.84
N ALA A 151 26.79 -3.18 42.83
CA ALA A 151 26.10 -4.44 42.58
C ALA A 151 24.70 -4.18 42.02
N GLY A 152 24.55 -4.22 40.70
CA GLY A 152 23.26 -4.14 40.05
C GLY A 152 23.31 -4.23 38.53
N ASN A 153 22.19 -4.66 37.95
CA ASN A 153 22.03 -4.80 36.51
C ASN A 153 21.25 -3.58 35.96
N PRO A 154 21.90 -2.67 35.22
CA PRO A 154 21.23 -1.49 34.70
C PRO A 154 20.09 -1.87 33.75
N GLN A 155 18.92 -1.24 33.91
CA GLN A 155 17.76 -1.49 33.05
C GLN A 155 17.92 -0.88 31.66
N ILE A 156 18.78 0.14 31.53
CA ILE A 156 19.14 0.74 30.24
C ILE A 156 20.66 0.82 30.20
N ASN A 157 21.30 0.22 29.20
CA ASN A 157 22.73 0.24 29.03
C ASN A 157 23.11 0.38 27.55
N THR A 158 24.37 0.69 27.30
CA THR A 158 24.99 0.62 25.97
C THR A 158 26.14 -0.38 26.01
N ASP A 159 26.30 -1.20 24.96
CA ASP A 159 27.47 -2.07 24.77
C ASP A 159 28.53 -1.49 23.85
N THR A 160 28.33 -0.23 23.46
CA THR A 160 29.20 0.52 22.57
C THR A 160 30.45 0.97 23.34
N LEU A 161 31.61 0.80 22.70
CA LEU A 161 32.86 1.37 23.17
C LEU A 161 32.83 2.88 22.94
N LEU A 162 33.05 3.68 23.98
CA LEU A 162 33.05 5.14 23.91
C LEU A 162 34.44 5.64 23.53
N THR A 163 34.66 5.88 22.23
CA THR A 163 35.94 6.43 21.73
C THR A 163 35.82 7.85 21.18
N ASP A 164 34.60 8.35 20.99
CA ASP A 164 34.37 9.69 20.47
C ASP A 164 34.57 10.74 21.58
N THR A 165 35.46 11.69 21.33
CA THR A 165 35.81 12.78 22.25
C THR A 165 35.18 14.11 21.85
N VAL A 166 34.29 14.13 20.85
CA VAL A 166 33.64 15.33 20.29
C VAL A 166 32.12 15.18 20.28
N ASN A 167 31.61 14.05 19.81
CA ASN A 167 30.17 13.81 19.73
C ASN A 167 29.67 13.17 21.03
N TRP A 168 28.53 13.67 21.50
CA TRP A 168 27.78 13.06 22.59
C TRP A 168 27.07 11.79 22.10
N LEU A 169 27.34 10.65 22.73
CA LEU A 169 26.54 9.44 22.54
C LEU A 169 25.26 9.53 23.37
N LYS A 170 24.10 9.35 22.72
CA LYS A 170 22.84 9.13 23.42
C LYS A 170 22.73 7.68 23.86
N VAL A 171 22.52 7.45 25.15
CA VAL A 171 22.13 6.14 25.70
C VAL A 171 20.68 6.25 26.14
N SER A 172 19.79 5.50 25.51
CA SER A 172 18.35 5.57 25.75
C SER A 172 17.69 4.21 25.64
N GLY A 173 16.59 4.01 26.35
CA GLY A 173 15.81 2.79 26.24
C GLY A 173 14.50 2.88 26.99
N THR A 174 13.75 1.78 26.94
CA THR A 174 12.55 1.60 27.73
C THR A 174 12.65 0.33 28.55
N PHE A 175 12.17 0.36 29.78
CA PHE A 175 12.03 -0.83 30.61
C PHE A 175 10.73 -0.77 31.41
N ILE A 176 10.42 -1.88 32.05
CA ILE A 176 9.23 -2.01 32.89
C ILE A 176 9.69 -2.32 34.29
N SER A 177 9.37 -1.41 35.20
CA SER A 177 9.74 -1.55 36.60
C SER A 177 9.08 -2.79 37.21
N GLN A 178 9.83 -3.57 37.98
CA GLN A 178 9.34 -4.78 38.66
C GLN A 178 8.94 -4.50 40.12
N GLU A 179 9.24 -3.28 40.58
CA GLU A 179 8.98 -2.79 41.92
C GLU A 179 8.94 -1.26 41.90
N ARG A 180 8.70 -0.63 43.05
CA ARG A 180 8.70 0.84 43.17
C ARG A 180 10.14 1.37 43.24
N LEU A 181 10.55 2.21 42.30
CA LEU A 181 11.92 2.71 42.18
C LEU A 181 11.99 4.18 42.61
N GLU A 182 12.96 4.52 43.47
CA GLU A 182 13.14 5.88 44.00
C GLU A 182 14.40 6.58 43.48
N TYR A 183 15.42 5.83 43.07
CA TYR A 183 16.72 6.35 42.71
C TYR A 183 17.15 5.92 41.31
N ILE A 184 18.01 6.72 40.71
CA ILE A 184 18.73 6.40 39.48
C ILE A 184 20.23 6.51 39.74
N ILE A 185 21.01 5.61 39.15
CA ILE A 185 22.46 5.55 39.17
C ILE A 185 22.96 5.41 37.75
N ILE A 186 23.93 6.23 37.36
CA ILE A 186 24.52 6.24 36.02
C ILE A 186 26.02 6.02 36.14
N GLY A 187 26.54 5.07 35.36
CA GLY A 187 27.95 4.75 35.33
C GLY A 187 28.24 3.43 34.63
N ASN A 188 29.43 2.89 34.88
CA ASN A 188 29.88 1.63 34.31
C ASN A 188 29.64 0.48 35.29
N PHE A 189 28.69 -0.41 35.00
CA PHE A 189 28.31 -1.54 35.86
C PHE A 189 29.07 -2.84 35.55
N PHE A 190 30.06 -2.78 34.67
CA PHE A 190 30.71 -3.97 34.13
C PHE A 190 32.06 -4.24 34.83
N PRO A 191 32.31 -5.52 35.20
CA PRO A 191 33.62 -6.01 35.62
C PRO A 191 34.74 -5.63 34.65
N SER A 192 35.93 -5.32 35.17
CA SER A 192 37.05 -4.90 34.32
C SER A 192 37.47 -5.96 33.29
N ASP A 193 37.27 -7.25 33.57
CA ASP A 193 37.53 -8.35 32.62
C ASP A 193 36.45 -8.48 31.52
N GLN A 194 35.30 -7.84 31.68
CA GLN A 194 34.21 -7.79 30.70
C GLN A 194 34.18 -6.46 29.92
N CYS A 195 34.82 -5.40 30.44
CA CYS A 195 34.90 -4.12 29.76
C CYS A 195 35.76 -4.19 28.49
N LYS A 196 35.29 -3.54 27.42
CA LYS A 196 36.14 -3.21 26.27
C LYS A 196 37.14 -2.11 26.66
N PHE A 197 38.38 -2.24 26.19
CA PHE A 197 39.46 -1.29 26.47
C PHE A 197 39.83 -0.45 25.26
N ILE A 198 40.27 0.78 25.53
CA ILE A 198 40.93 1.62 24.53
C ILE A 198 42.45 1.41 24.68
N PRO A 199 43.14 0.88 23.66
CA PRO A 199 44.57 0.60 23.75
C PRO A 199 45.41 1.89 23.72
N PRO A 200 46.60 1.91 24.37
CA PRO A 200 47.52 3.04 24.31
C PRO A 200 48.11 3.23 22.90
N LEU A 201 48.53 4.45 22.58
CA LEU A 201 49.16 4.81 21.29
C LEU A 201 50.58 4.27 21.12
N THR A 202 51.22 3.80 22.20
CA THR A 202 52.59 3.26 22.20
C THR A 202 52.59 1.78 22.58
N THR A 203 53.49 1.01 21.97
CA THR A 203 53.68 -0.42 22.25
C THR A 203 54.54 -0.59 23.51
N GLY A 204 53.92 -1.01 24.62
CA GLY A 204 54.61 -1.24 25.90
C GLY A 204 53.72 -1.97 26.91
N GLN A 205 54.31 -2.40 28.04
CA GLN A 205 53.58 -3.07 29.14
C GLN A 205 52.54 -2.14 29.77
N TYR A 206 51.30 -2.60 29.88
CA TYR A 206 50.18 -1.82 30.41
C TYR A 206 50.36 -1.52 31.91
N SER A 207 50.25 -0.24 32.30
CA SER A 207 49.98 0.16 33.69
C SER A 207 48.57 0.74 33.76
N GLY A 208 47.83 0.52 34.85
CA GLY A 208 46.44 0.98 34.95
C GLY A 208 46.25 2.49 34.83
N GLY A 209 45.06 2.92 34.39
CA GLY A 209 44.71 4.31 34.13
C GLY A 209 43.30 4.73 34.55
N GLU A 210 43.13 6.04 34.77
CA GLU A 210 41.85 6.71 35.03
C GLU A 210 41.24 7.27 33.74
N ALA A 211 40.02 6.85 33.40
CA ALA A 211 39.23 7.44 32.31
C ALA A 211 38.10 8.30 32.88
N PHE A 212 37.93 9.49 32.30
CA PHE A 212 36.90 10.45 32.66
C PHE A 212 35.78 10.46 31.61
N TYR A 213 34.55 10.58 32.07
CA TYR A 213 33.34 10.64 31.26
C TYR A 213 32.49 11.83 31.64
N PHE A 214 31.93 12.47 30.61
CA PHE A 214 30.95 13.53 30.76
C PHE A 214 29.54 12.97 30.62
N LEU A 215 28.61 13.51 31.41
CA LEU A 215 27.20 13.13 31.45
C LEU A 215 26.34 14.40 31.38
N GLU A 216 25.30 14.38 30.55
CA GLU A 216 24.36 15.51 30.39
C GLU A 216 22.95 15.05 29.98
N ASP A 217 21.97 15.94 30.16
CA ASP A 217 20.58 15.81 29.71
C ASP A 217 19.93 14.48 30.11
N VAL A 218 19.96 14.16 31.40
CA VAL A 218 19.35 12.94 31.94
C VAL A 218 17.83 13.10 31.98
N LYS A 219 17.12 12.26 31.25
CA LYS A 219 15.66 12.31 31.19
C LYS A 219 15.08 10.96 31.56
N VAL A 220 14.09 10.98 32.45
CA VAL A 220 13.28 9.82 32.82
C VAL A 220 11.83 10.24 32.75
N ARG A 221 11.00 9.44 32.08
CA ARG A 221 9.56 9.67 31.92
C ARG A 221 8.81 8.37 32.15
N ILE A 222 7.75 8.45 32.94
CA ILE A 222 6.74 7.38 33.01
C ILE A 222 5.82 7.56 31.81
N LEU A 223 5.57 6.50 31.05
CA LEU A 223 4.68 6.53 29.90
C LEU A 223 3.28 6.14 30.39
N ASP A 224 2.34 7.08 30.33
CA ASP A 224 0.95 6.87 30.75
C ASP A 224 0.17 6.07 29.68
N PRO A 225 -0.78 5.22 30.09
CA PRO A 225 -1.68 4.57 29.15
C PRO A 225 -2.51 5.61 28.42
N HIS A 226 -2.68 5.43 27.12
CA HIS A 226 -3.58 6.26 26.33
C HIS A 226 -4.45 5.41 25.41
N VAL A 227 -5.76 5.63 25.52
CA VAL A 227 -6.81 5.12 24.63
C VAL A 227 -7.74 6.28 24.26
N PRO A 228 -8.40 6.26 23.09
CA PRO A 228 -9.31 7.33 22.71
C PRO A 228 -10.56 7.35 23.61
N ASP A 229 -11.01 8.54 24.04
CA ASP A 229 -12.21 8.69 24.89
C ASP A 229 -13.49 8.21 24.18
N THR A 230 -13.59 8.43 22.87
CA THR A 230 -14.73 8.02 22.05
C THR A 230 -14.25 7.51 20.70
N LEU A 231 -14.81 6.39 20.26
CA LEU A 231 -14.63 5.82 18.94
C LEU A 231 -15.98 5.77 18.22
N ARG A 232 -16.06 6.31 17.01
CA ARG A 232 -17.26 6.21 16.16
C ARG A 232 -16.99 5.26 15.00
N VAL A 233 -17.89 4.33 14.74
CA VAL A 233 -17.76 3.29 13.70
C VAL A 233 -19.11 3.00 13.05
N CYS A 234 -19.11 2.57 11.78
CA CYS A 234 -20.33 2.10 11.12
C CYS A 234 -20.81 0.78 11.72
N TYR A 235 -22.12 0.59 11.75
CA TYR A 235 -22.71 -0.73 11.98
C TYR A 235 -22.18 -1.77 10.99
N GLY A 236 -21.60 -2.85 11.50
CA GLY A 236 -21.07 -3.96 10.71
C GLY A 236 -19.59 -3.83 10.32
N ASP A 237 -18.97 -2.68 10.54
CA ASP A 237 -17.55 -2.48 10.24
C ASP A 237 -16.66 -2.98 11.39
N SER A 238 -15.45 -3.41 11.04
CA SER A 238 -14.40 -3.69 12.03
C SER A 238 -13.84 -2.38 12.60
N ALA A 239 -13.69 -2.34 13.92
CA ALA A 239 -13.05 -1.28 14.67
C ALA A 239 -11.76 -1.76 15.33
N GLU A 240 -10.83 -0.82 15.57
CA GLU A 240 -9.62 -1.06 16.33
C GLU A 240 -9.46 -0.04 17.45
N LEU A 241 -9.17 -0.52 18.66
CA LEU A 241 -8.74 0.30 19.78
C LEU A 241 -7.27 0.02 20.06
N ILE A 242 -6.45 1.07 20.03
CA ILE A 242 -5.00 0.97 20.21
C ILE A 242 -4.64 1.57 21.56
N ALA A 243 -4.14 0.74 22.46
CA ALA A 243 -3.50 1.18 23.68
C ALA A 243 -2.01 1.46 23.44
N ARG A 244 -1.54 2.59 23.94
CA ARG A 244 -0.14 3.00 23.91
C ARG A 244 0.35 3.34 25.31
N GLY A 245 1.67 3.33 25.49
CA GLY A 245 2.30 3.75 26.74
C GLY A 245 2.49 2.64 27.78
N GLU A 246 1.93 1.44 27.58
CA GLU A 246 1.99 0.36 28.58
C GLU A 246 2.37 -1.02 28.00
N GLU A 247 2.32 -2.06 28.84
CA GLU A 247 2.61 -3.47 28.50
C GLU A 247 1.44 -4.40 28.80
N ASN A 248 0.79 -4.24 29.95
CA ASN A 248 -0.43 -4.98 30.23
C ASN A 248 -1.61 -4.27 29.59
N HIS A 249 -2.36 -5.04 28.81
CA HIS A 249 -3.58 -4.61 28.18
C HIS A 249 -4.64 -5.63 28.55
N ALA A 250 -5.79 -5.15 29.00
CA ALA A 250 -6.97 -5.98 29.12
C ALA A 250 -8.19 -5.13 28.77
N TRP A 251 -8.99 -5.64 27.84
CA TRP A 251 -10.19 -4.99 27.37
C TRP A 251 -11.40 -5.76 27.87
N ALA A 252 -12.36 -5.08 28.48
CA ALA A 252 -13.62 -5.70 28.88
C ALA A 252 -14.80 -4.76 28.63
N LEU A 253 -16.00 -5.32 28.49
CA LEU A 253 -17.22 -4.53 28.54
C LEU A 253 -17.37 -3.93 29.94
N SER A 254 -17.72 -2.65 30.04
CA SER A 254 -17.94 -2.02 31.34
C SER A 254 -19.09 -2.66 32.12
N ILE A 255 -20.05 -3.26 31.43
CA ILE A 255 -21.19 -3.97 32.05
C ILE A 255 -20.80 -5.36 32.60
N ASN A 256 -19.68 -5.93 32.15
CA ASN A 256 -19.17 -7.21 32.64
C ASN A 256 -17.63 -7.18 32.71
N PRO A 257 -17.07 -6.43 33.68
CA PRO A 257 -15.62 -6.19 33.78
C PRO A 257 -14.81 -7.47 34.06
N SER A 258 -15.46 -8.53 34.54
CA SER A 258 -14.81 -9.81 34.83
C SER A 258 -14.46 -10.63 33.58
N GLN A 259 -15.11 -10.34 32.45
CA GLN A 259 -14.91 -11.05 31.19
C GLN A 259 -13.96 -10.27 30.27
N ILE A 260 -12.71 -10.70 30.22
CA ILE A 260 -11.70 -10.10 29.34
C ILE A 260 -11.95 -10.52 27.89
N LEU A 261 -12.17 -9.53 27.01
CA LEU A 261 -12.39 -9.70 25.58
C LEU A 261 -11.08 -9.87 24.81
N SER A 262 -10.04 -9.12 25.19
CA SER A 262 -8.71 -9.18 24.58
C SER A 262 -7.64 -8.73 25.56
N ARG A 263 -6.42 -9.21 25.36
CA ARG A 263 -5.21 -8.78 26.08
C ARG A 263 -4.16 -8.15 25.17
N ASP A 264 -4.54 -7.86 23.93
CA ASP A 264 -3.64 -7.26 22.94
C ASP A 264 -3.60 -5.74 23.09
N SER A 265 -2.48 -5.13 22.73
CA SER A 265 -2.37 -3.66 22.66
C SER A 265 -3.26 -3.07 21.55
N VAL A 266 -3.64 -3.88 20.56
CA VAL A 266 -4.60 -3.53 19.52
C VAL A 266 -5.79 -4.47 19.63
N PHE A 267 -6.89 -3.98 20.17
CA PHE A 267 -8.13 -4.73 20.26
C PHE A 267 -8.97 -4.51 19.01
N LYS A 268 -9.07 -5.56 18.19
CA LYS A 268 -9.91 -5.57 16.99
C LYS A 268 -11.26 -6.23 17.31
N PHE A 269 -12.35 -5.59 16.92
CA PHE A 269 -13.70 -6.08 17.20
C PHE A 269 -14.70 -5.51 16.17
N MET A 270 -15.90 -6.06 16.13
CA MET A 270 -16.99 -5.60 15.27
C MET A 270 -18.20 -5.26 16.16
N PRO A 271 -18.37 -3.98 16.55
CA PRO A 271 -19.46 -3.60 17.43
C PRO A 271 -20.78 -3.51 16.65
N LEU A 272 -21.84 -4.08 17.23
CA LEU A 272 -23.20 -4.04 16.67
C LEU A 272 -24.11 -3.01 17.37
N SER A 273 -23.63 -2.43 18.48
CA SER A 273 -24.37 -1.43 19.26
C SER A 273 -23.40 -0.53 20.03
N ASN A 274 -23.90 0.62 20.48
CA ASN A 274 -23.17 1.51 21.38
C ASN A 274 -22.69 0.74 22.61
N THR A 275 -21.42 0.88 22.95
CA THR A 275 -20.76 0.06 23.96
C THR A 275 -19.75 0.88 24.73
N LEU A 276 -19.73 0.75 26.06
CA LEU A 276 -18.68 1.30 26.92
C LEU A 276 -17.67 0.19 27.22
N LEU A 277 -16.40 0.41 26.86
CA LEU A 277 -15.30 -0.52 27.10
C LEU A 277 -14.37 0.04 28.19
N ASN A 278 -13.96 -0.84 29.09
CA ASN A 278 -12.87 -0.57 30.02
C ASN A 278 -11.57 -1.07 29.41
N PHE A 279 -10.56 -0.21 29.44
CA PHE A 279 -9.17 -0.56 29.24
C PHE A 279 -8.48 -0.64 30.60
N TYR A 280 -8.04 -1.83 30.98
CA TYR A 280 -7.24 -2.06 32.16
C TYR A 280 -5.77 -1.99 31.78
N GLY A 281 -5.16 -0.88 32.13
CA GLY A 281 -3.74 -0.68 32.08
C GLY A 281 -3.01 -1.27 33.29
N SER A 282 -1.71 -1.04 33.36
CA SER A 282 -0.85 -1.46 34.46
C SER A 282 -1.08 -0.63 35.73
N PHE A 283 -1.60 0.61 35.60
CA PHE A 283 -1.80 1.56 36.71
C PHE A 283 -3.15 2.22 36.77
N ASP A 284 -3.84 2.28 35.65
CA ASP A 284 -5.10 3.00 35.53
C ASP A 284 -6.12 2.19 34.75
N THR A 285 -7.39 2.46 35.01
CA THR A 285 -8.49 1.96 34.21
C THR A 285 -9.07 3.12 33.43
N LEU A 286 -8.87 3.09 32.11
CA LEU A 286 -9.43 4.08 31.21
C LEU A 286 -10.73 3.55 30.62
N GLN A 287 -11.60 4.44 30.17
CA GLN A 287 -12.84 4.08 29.49
C GLN A 287 -12.86 4.65 28.08
N THR A 288 -13.40 3.87 27.15
CA THR A 288 -13.65 4.33 25.78
C THR A 288 -15.10 4.03 25.40
N TYR A 289 -15.78 5.06 24.89
CA TYR A 289 -17.16 4.92 24.44
C TYR A 289 -17.19 4.66 22.94
N VAL A 290 -17.69 3.50 22.55
CA VAL A 290 -17.85 3.11 21.15
C VAL A 290 -19.28 3.44 20.73
N ILE A 291 -19.42 4.34 19.76
CA ILE A 291 -20.70 4.71 19.15
C ILE A 291 -20.79 4.02 17.79
N VAL A 292 -21.88 3.30 17.57
CA VAL A 292 -22.16 2.60 16.32
C VAL A 292 -23.22 3.38 15.55
N ASP A 293 -22.79 4.06 14.49
CA ASP A 293 -23.65 4.84 13.63
C ASP A 293 -24.34 3.92 12.60
N HIS A 294 -25.66 4.07 12.45
CA HIS A 294 -26.46 3.33 11.46
C HIS A 294 -27.25 4.29 10.55
N PHE A 295 -27.22 4.01 9.25
CA PHE A 295 -28.11 4.58 8.24
C PHE A 295 -28.17 3.67 7.00
N LYS A 296 -29.26 3.80 6.23
CA LYS A 296 -29.49 3.08 4.98
C LYS A 296 -28.91 3.90 3.81
N LEU A 297 -28.09 3.26 2.98
CA LEU A 297 -27.65 3.77 1.68
C LEU A 297 -27.67 2.58 0.72
N ASP A 298 -28.65 2.59 -0.17
CA ASP A 298 -28.90 1.54 -1.16
C ASP A 298 -29.70 2.19 -2.30
N LEU A 299 -29.05 2.37 -3.44
CA LEU A 299 -29.58 2.95 -4.67
C LEU A 299 -30.37 1.94 -5.50
N GLY A 300 -30.36 0.66 -5.11
CA GLY A 300 -31.01 -0.43 -5.83
C GLY A 300 -30.12 -1.06 -6.90
N GLU A 301 -30.73 -1.98 -7.66
CA GLU A 301 -30.07 -2.72 -8.75
C GLU A 301 -29.94 -1.87 -10.03
N ASP A 302 -29.01 -2.25 -10.90
CA ASP A 302 -28.87 -1.67 -12.23
C ASP A 302 -30.20 -1.73 -13.00
N THR A 303 -30.56 -0.62 -13.63
CA THR A 303 -31.90 -0.45 -14.21
C THR A 303 -31.82 0.20 -15.59
N ALA A 304 -32.61 -0.32 -16.53
CA ALA A 304 -32.85 0.31 -17.82
C ALA A 304 -34.20 1.05 -17.79
N VAL A 305 -34.22 2.32 -18.23
CA VAL A 305 -35.38 3.20 -18.18
C VAL A 305 -35.61 3.91 -19.51
N CYS A 306 -36.85 4.27 -19.78
CA CYS A 306 -37.26 4.87 -21.04
C CYS A 306 -36.94 6.36 -21.09
N ALA A 307 -36.19 6.78 -22.11
CA ALA A 307 -35.70 8.16 -22.19
C ALA A 307 -36.80 9.23 -22.41
N TYR A 308 -38.04 8.84 -22.74
CA TYR A 308 -39.15 9.77 -22.97
C TYR A 308 -39.79 10.31 -21.69
N GLU A 309 -39.55 9.67 -20.54
CA GLU A 309 -40.04 10.15 -19.24
C GLU A 309 -38.85 10.53 -18.35
N PRO A 310 -38.95 11.62 -17.56
CA PRO A 310 -37.87 12.00 -16.67
C PRO A 310 -37.74 10.95 -15.54
N PHE A 311 -36.58 10.32 -15.47
CA PHE A 311 -36.23 9.39 -14.40
C PHE A 311 -35.36 10.08 -13.34
N TYR A 312 -35.65 9.81 -12.07
CA TYR A 312 -34.93 10.38 -10.93
C TYR A 312 -34.41 9.29 -10.03
N LEU A 313 -33.12 9.33 -9.71
CA LEU A 313 -32.57 8.62 -8.56
C LEU A 313 -32.87 9.42 -7.30
N ILE A 314 -33.38 8.76 -6.27
CA ILE A 314 -33.72 9.39 -4.99
C ILE A 314 -32.63 9.08 -3.98
N ASN A 315 -32.22 10.09 -3.20
CA ASN A 315 -31.29 9.90 -2.09
C ASN A 315 -31.97 9.11 -0.95
N PRO A 316 -31.55 7.86 -0.68
CA PRO A 316 -32.16 7.01 0.35
C PRO A 316 -31.61 7.31 1.75
N SER A 317 -30.58 8.14 1.89
CA SER A 317 -29.84 8.39 3.14
C SER A 317 -30.37 9.58 3.96
N GLN A 318 -31.67 9.60 4.25
CA GLN A 318 -32.31 10.69 5.00
C GLN A 318 -31.78 10.85 6.45
N ASP A 319 -31.26 9.77 7.04
CA ASP A 319 -30.74 9.76 8.41
C ASP A 319 -29.25 10.13 8.52
N ALA A 320 -28.59 10.46 7.40
CA ALA A 320 -27.19 10.86 7.37
C ALA A 320 -27.01 12.34 7.76
N ASP A 321 -25.85 12.70 8.30
CA ASP A 321 -25.51 14.10 8.62
C ASP A 321 -25.22 14.90 7.34
N SER A 322 -24.71 14.23 6.30
CA SER A 322 -24.43 14.80 4.98
C SER A 322 -24.44 13.73 3.91
N SER A 323 -24.78 14.11 2.67
CA SER A 323 -24.75 13.23 1.50
C SER A 323 -24.45 14.01 0.24
N TRP A 324 -23.81 13.38 -0.74
CA TRP A 324 -23.51 13.97 -2.03
C TRP A 324 -23.47 12.93 -3.15
N TRP A 325 -24.03 13.31 -4.29
CA TRP A 325 -23.85 12.64 -5.57
C TRP A 325 -22.49 13.03 -6.14
N HIS A 326 -21.69 12.06 -6.56
CA HIS A 326 -20.38 12.32 -7.15
C HIS A 326 -20.56 13.04 -8.49
N GLY A 327 -20.07 14.28 -8.57
CA GLY A 327 -20.22 15.16 -9.74
C GLY A 327 -21.46 16.07 -9.73
N PHE A 328 -22.44 15.84 -8.85
CA PHE A 328 -23.73 16.57 -8.86
C PHE A 328 -24.09 17.29 -7.54
N GLY A 329 -23.33 17.07 -6.47
CA GLY A 329 -23.53 17.77 -5.19
C GLY A 329 -24.59 17.15 -4.28
N SER A 330 -25.16 17.91 -3.36
CA SER A 330 -25.95 17.41 -2.22
C SER A 330 -27.46 17.44 -2.43
N ALA A 331 -27.95 17.09 -3.61
CA ALA A 331 -29.39 17.09 -3.92
C ALA A 331 -30.12 15.85 -3.35
N ASP A 332 -31.39 16.01 -2.97
CA ASP A 332 -32.26 14.92 -2.51
C ASP A 332 -32.68 13.96 -3.64
N SER A 333 -32.61 14.43 -4.88
CA SER A 333 -32.82 13.62 -6.08
C SER A 333 -31.91 14.07 -7.21
N LEU A 334 -31.61 13.14 -8.11
CA LEU A 334 -30.80 13.38 -9.31
C LEU A 334 -31.61 12.97 -10.54
N GLN A 335 -31.86 13.93 -11.44
CA GLN A 335 -32.47 13.65 -12.73
C GLN A 335 -31.42 13.03 -13.66
N ILE A 336 -31.75 11.88 -14.26
CA ILE A 336 -30.86 11.17 -15.17
C ILE A 336 -31.09 11.68 -16.60
N GLN A 337 -30.00 12.04 -17.27
CA GLN A 337 -30.02 12.62 -18.62
C GLN A 337 -29.14 11.84 -19.62
N GLU A 338 -28.20 11.04 -19.13
CA GLU A 338 -27.29 10.23 -19.94
C GLU A 338 -27.18 8.83 -19.31
N SER A 339 -26.92 7.81 -20.11
CA SER A 339 -26.65 6.46 -19.58
C SER A 339 -25.30 6.43 -18.87
N GLY A 340 -25.20 5.69 -17.76
CA GLY A 340 -23.93 5.45 -17.09
C GLY A 340 -24.03 5.14 -15.60
N TRP A 341 -22.88 5.20 -14.94
CA TRP A 341 -22.75 4.95 -13.50
C TRP A 341 -23.02 6.20 -12.68
N TYR A 342 -23.94 6.08 -11.74
CA TYR A 342 -24.26 7.11 -10.76
C TYR A 342 -23.90 6.62 -9.37
N SER A 343 -23.22 7.45 -8.58
CA SER A 343 -22.83 7.08 -7.21
C SER A 343 -23.18 8.16 -6.21
N LEU A 344 -23.59 7.71 -5.04
CA LEU A 344 -23.98 8.54 -3.90
C LEU A 344 -23.15 8.13 -2.69
N SER A 345 -22.56 9.11 -2.02
CA SER A 345 -21.93 8.91 -0.71
C SER A 345 -22.73 9.63 0.36
N ALA A 346 -22.81 9.02 1.53
CA ALA A 346 -23.47 9.61 2.69
C ALA A 346 -22.65 9.34 3.96
N ARG A 347 -22.63 10.33 4.86
CA ARG A 347 -21.85 10.33 6.10
C ARG A 347 -22.74 10.60 7.31
N LYS A 348 -22.59 9.77 8.34
CA LYS A 348 -23.15 9.98 9.68
C LYS A 348 -22.05 9.76 10.71
N GLY A 349 -21.63 10.82 11.39
CA GLY A 349 -20.47 10.82 12.27
C GLY A 349 -19.22 10.30 11.58
N GLY A 350 -18.66 9.21 12.12
CA GLY A 350 -17.48 8.55 11.54
C GLY A 350 -17.82 7.62 10.37
N CYS A 351 -19.09 7.28 10.19
CA CYS A 351 -19.53 6.30 9.21
C CYS A 351 -19.71 6.93 7.82
N LEU A 352 -18.99 6.43 6.81
CA LEU A 352 -19.11 6.82 5.41
C LEU A 352 -19.50 5.59 4.59
N LYS A 353 -20.65 5.64 3.92
CA LYS A 353 -21.06 4.63 2.95
C LYS A 353 -21.09 5.25 1.56
N THR A 354 -20.83 4.42 0.56
CA THR A 354 -20.97 4.77 -0.86
C THR A 354 -21.68 3.64 -1.55
N ASP A 355 -22.60 3.99 -2.43
CA ASP A 355 -23.28 3.04 -3.29
C ASP A 355 -23.39 3.58 -4.72
N SER A 356 -23.52 2.69 -5.69
CA SER A 356 -23.54 3.01 -7.11
C SER A 356 -24.54 2.15 -7.87
N VAL A 357 -25.21 2.77 -8.85
CA VAL A 357 -26.16 2.12 -9.75
C VAL A 357 -25.85 2.50 -11.19
N HIS A 358 -25.92 1.54 -12.11
CA HIS A 358 -25.90 1.80 -13.54
C HIS A 358 -27.31 2.07 -14.04
N VAL A 359 -27.50 3.20 -14.72
CA VAL A 359 -28.77 3.55 -15.36
C VAL A 359 -28.56 3.58 -16.87
N GLU A 360 -29.31 2.76 -17.59
CA GLU A 360 -29.32 2.74 -19.05
C GLU A 360 -30.57 3.44 -19.59
N LEU A 361 -30.40 4.51 -20.36
CA LEU A 361 -31.48 5.19 -21.06
C LEU A 361 -31.76 4.50 -22.39
N LEU A 362 -32.97 3.95 -22.52
CA LEU A 362 -33.43 3.27 -23.73
C LEU A 362 -34.21 4.22 -24.63
N TYR A 363 -33.82 4.29 -25.90
CA TYR A 363 -34.49 5.07 -26.94
C TYR A 363 -35.17 4.12 -27.94
N PRO A 364 -36.51 4.07 -27.98
CA PRO A 364 -37.24 3.19 -28.90
C PRO A 364 -36.87 3.34 -30.39
N GLU A 365 -36.45 4.53 -30.83
CA GLU A 365 -36.00 4.77 -32.20
C GLU A 365 -34.69 4.06 -32.61
N ASP A 366 -33.89 3.60 -31.64
CA ASP A 366 -32.69 2.82 -31.91
C ASP A 366 -33.01 1.37 -32.30
N TYR A 367 -34.18 0.87 -31.91
CA TYR A 367 -34.65 -0.49 -32.17
C TYR A 367 -35.41 -0.54 -33.49
N LYS A 368 -34.67 -0.71 -34.58
CA LYS A 368 -35.22 -0.81 -35.93
C LYS A 368 -34.48 -1.86 -36.75
N LEU A 369 -35.11 -2.28 -37.85
CA LEU A 369 -34.46 -3.12 -38.85
C LEU A 369 -33.36 -2.33 -39.55
N GLU A 370 -32.25 -3.01 -39.84
CA GLU A 370 -31.23 -2.49 -40.73
C GLU A 370 -31.76 -2.46 -42.17
N ASP A 371 -31.40 -1.41 -42.91
CA ASP A 371 -31.68 -1.35 -44.34
C ASP A 371 -30.89 -2.46 -45.06
N VAL A 372 -31.51 -3.07 -46.07
CA VAL A 372 -30.94 -4.16 -46.85
C VAL A 372 -30.96 -3.83 -48.34
N GLU A 373 -29.89 -4.17 -49.05
CA GLU A 373 -29.85 -4.08 -50.52
C GLU A 373 -30.58 -5.27 -51.18
N SER A 374 -31.13 -5.06 -52.37
CA SER A 374 -31.74 -6.13 -53.16
C SER A 374 -30.70 -7.20 -53.52
N THR A 375 -31.15 -8.46 -53.63
CA THR A 375 -30.28 -9.59 -53.98
C THR A 375 -30.91 -10.46 -55.05
N CYS A 376 -30.13 -11.37 -55.62
CA CYS A 376 -30.57 -12.22 -56.73
C CYS A 376 -31.55 -13.30 -56.28
N LEU A 377 -32.56 -13.58 -57.10
CA LEU A 377 -33.47 -14.70 -56.92
C LEU A 377 -32.70 -16.02 -56.72
N GLY A 378 -33.10 -16.81 -55.71
CA GLY A 378 -32.42 -18.04 -55.30
C GLY A 378 -31.24 -17.84 -54.35
N ARG A 379 -30.90 -16.61 -53.96
CA ARG A 379 -30.03 -16.33 -52.81
C ARG A 379 -30.85 -16.12 -51.54
N SER A 380 -30.16 -16.01 -50.40
CA SER A 380 -30.75 -15.65 -49.13
C SER A 380 -30.28 -14.26 -48.68
N LEU A 381 -31.15 -13.53 -48.00
CA LEU A 381 -30.84 -12.25 -47.37
C LEU A 381 -30.99 -12.39 -45.84
N GLN A 382 -30.12 -11.73 -45.08
CA GLN A 382 -30.21 -11.68 -43.62
C GLN A 382 -30.77 -10.34 -43.18
N LEU A 383 -31.95 -10.35 -42.56
CA LEU A 383 -32.56 -9.18 -41.92
C LEU A 383 -32.09 -9.13 -40.47
N LYS A 384 -31.52 -7.99 -40.05
CA LYS A 384 -30.95 -7.80 -38.70
C LYS A 384 -31.56 -6.58 -38.02
N ALA A 385 -31.77 -6.65 -36.72
CA ALA A 385 -32.14 -5.50 -35.90
C ALA A 385 -30.89 -4.74 -35.41
N LYS A 386 -30.94 -3.41 -35.38
CA LYS A 386 -29.79 -2.52 -35.13
C LYS A 386 -29.32 -2.48 -33.66
N THR A 387 -30.15 -2.84 -32.69
CA THR A 387 -29.81 -2.91 -31.26
C THR A 387 -30.38 -4.18 -30.63
N LEU A 388 -29.57 -4.88 -29.82
CA LEU A 388 -29.65 -6.35 -29.73
C LEU A 388 -29.64 -6.93 -28.31
N ASP A 389 -29.58 -6.12 -27.26
CA ASP A 389 -29.47 -6.63 -25.90
C ASP A 389 -30.81 -6.59 -25.15
N HIS A 390 -31.11 -7.68 -24.42
CA HIS A 390 -32.20 -7.82 -23.45
C HIS A 390 -33.64 -7.67 -23.96
N VAL A 391 -33.92 -7.98 -25.23
CA VAL A 391 -35.28 -7.93 -25.80
C VAL A 391 -35.67 -9.24 -26.49
N ASP A 392 -36.96 -9.58 -26.43
CA ASP A 392 -37.52 -10.73 -27.14
C ASP A 392 -38.00 -10.32 -28.54
N PHE A 393 -37.66 -11.12 -29.55
CA PHE A 393 -38.04 -10.90 -30.94
C PHE A 393 -39.20 -11.80 -31.35
N HIS A 394 -40.11 -11.24 -32.14
CA HIS A 394 -41.17 -11.99 -32.79
C HIS A 394 -41.30 -11.53 -34.25
N TRP A 395 -40.84 -12.35 -35.17
CA TRP A 395 -41.03 -12.15 -36.60
C TRP A 395 -42.41 -12.62 -37.06
N ASN A 396 -42.89 -12.08 -38.18
CA ASN A 396 -44.19 -12.46 -38.76
C ASN A 396 -44.28 -13.92 -39.24
N ASP A 397 -43.15 -14.60 -39.42
CA ASP A 397 -43.08 -16.04 -39.73
C ASP A 397 -43.08 -16.92 -38.46
N GLY A 398 -43.06 -16.32 -37.27
CA GLY A 398 -43.00 -16.99 -35.98
C GLY A 398 -41.57 -17.19 -35.44
N SER A 399 -40.54 -16.78 -36.18
CA SER A 399 -39.15 -16.84 -35.71
C SER A 399 -38.91 -15.88 -34.55
N THR A 400 -37.96 -16.22 -33.67
CA THR A 400 -37.62 -15.43 -32.46
C THR A 400 -36.14 -15.06 -32.37
N ASP A 401 -35.36 -15.40 -33.38
CA ASP A 401 -33.94 -15.04 -33.43
C ASP A 401 -33.76 -13.56 -33.80
N SER A 402 -32.62 -12.98 -33.41
CA SER A 402 -32.27 -11.59 -33.75
C SER A 402 -31.95 -11.36 -35.24
N VAL A 403 -31.80 -12.46 -36.00
CA VAL A 403 -31.53 -12.45 -37.44
C VAL A 403 -32.53 -13.36 -38.13
N LEU A 404 -33.23 -12.84 -39.13
CA LEU A 404 -34.11 -13.64 -39.98
C LEU A 404 -33.46 -13.84 -41.36
N THR A 405 -33.35 -15.09 -41.81
CA THR A 405 -32.88 -15.40 -43.17
C THR A 405 -34.06 -15.61 -44.09
N VAL A 406 -34.17 -14.81 -45.15
CA VAL A 406 -35.29 -14.81 -46.09
C VAL A 406 -34.83 -15.17 -47.50
N THR A 407 -35.72 -15.80 -48.28
CA THR A 407 -35.43 -16.28 -49.66
C THR A 407 -36.53 -15.95 -50.67
N GLU A 408 -37.63 -15.32 -50.22
CA GLU A 408 -38.78 -14.98 -51.04
C GLU A 408 -39.12 -13.48 -50.91
N ASP A 409 -39.68 -12.93 -51.99
CA ASP A 409 -40.23 -11.57 -52.02
C ASP A 409 -41.34 -11.42 -50.98
N GLY A 410 -41.41 -10.27 -50.31
CA GLY A 410 -42.51 -10.00 -49.41
C GLY A 410 -42.26 -8.92 -48.38
N TRP A 411 -43.29 -8.71 -47.56
CA TRP A 411 -43.19 -7.89 -46.35
C TRP A 411 -42.76 -8.77 -45.19
N TYR A 412 -41.70 -8.34 -44.53
CA TYR A 412 -41.23 -8.94 -43.29
C TYR A 412 -41.33 -7.88 -42.19
N SER A 413 -41.85 -8.28 -41.04
CA SER A 413 -42.03 -7.40 -39.90
C SER A 413 -41.55 -8.07 -38.63
N ILE A 414 -40.91 -7.28 -37.78
CA ILE A 414 -40.46 -7.70 -36.46
C ILE A 414 -41.25 -6.94 -35.39
N SER A 415 -41.66 -7.65 -34.34
CA SER A 415 -42.18 -7.08 -33.11
C SER A 415 -41.16 -7.33 -32.00
N ILE A 416 -40.70 -6.25 -31.38
CA ILE A 416 -39.69 -6.26 -30.33
C ILE A 416 -40.39 -5.95 -29.01
N ALA A 417 -40.34 -6.88 -28.05
CA ALA A 417 -40.88 -6.67 -26.71
C ALA A 417 -39.89 -5.83 -25.88
N HIS A 418 -39.94 -4.52 -26.07
CA HIS A 418 -39.02 -3.57 -25.44
C HIS A 418 -39.59 -3.05 -24.09
N PRO A 419 -38.76 -2.76 -23.07
CA PRO A 419 -39.22 -2.26 -21.77
C PRO A 419 -40.09 -0.99 -21.83
N CYS A 420 -39.91 -0.19 -22.89
CA CYS A 420 -40.66 1.05 -23.13
C CYS A 420 -41.97 0.86 -23.91
N GLY A 421 -42.33 -0.37 -24.21
CA GLY A 421 -43.48 -0.72 -25.06
C GLY A 421 -43.05 -1.50 -26.29
N SER A 422 -43.99 -2.23 -26.89
CA SER A 422 -43.72 -3.02 -28.09
C SER A 422 -43.39 -2.12 -29.28
N ILE A 423 -42.25 -2.41 -29.91
CA ILE A 423 -41.79 -1.71 -31.12
C ILE A 423 -42.06 -2.62 -32.30
N VAL A 424 -42.67 -2.11 -33.36
CA VAL A 424 -42.93 -2.86 -34.59
C VAL A 424 -42.28 -2.13 -35.75
N ASP A 425 -41.50 -2.87 -36.53
CA ASP A 425 -40.88 -2.38 -37.74
C ASP A 425 -41.10 -3.37 -38.89
N SER A 426 -41.12 -2.87 -40.13
CA SER A 426 -41.37 -3.67 -41.32
C SER A 426 -40.61 -3.15 -42.53
N LEU A 427 -40.07 -4.07 -43.32
CA LEU A 427 -39.44 -3.75 -44.61
C LEU A 427 -39.96 -4.68 -45.71
N LYS A 428 -39.85 -4.21 -46.95
CA LYS A 428 -40.18 -4.99 -48.13
C LYS A 428 -38.89 -5.53 -48.75
N VAL A 429 -38.82 -6.85 -48.91
CA VAL A 429 -37.72 -7.53 -49.62
C VAL A 429 -38.15 -7.80 -51.05
N GLU A 430 -37.27 -7.45 -51.99
CA GLU A 430 -37.41 -7.73 -53.41
C GLU A 430 -36.14 -8.43 -53.91
N PHE A 431 -36.33 -9.62 -54.49
CA PHE A 431 -35.31 -10.39 -55.16
C PHE A 431 -35.34 -10.06 -56.64
N GLU A 432 -34.22 -9.59 -57.16
CA GLU A 432 -34.08 -9.25 -58.56
C GLU A 432 -33.75 -10.49 -59.39
N ARG A 433 -34.25 -10.52 -60.64
CA ARG A 433 -33.78 -11.48 -61.63
C ARG A 433 -32.41 -11.04 -62.11
N CYS A 434 -31.39 -11.49 -61.41
CA CYS A 434 -30.02 -11.26 -61.81
C CYS A 434 -29.72 -11.96 -63.12
N VAL A 435 -29.19 -11.18 -64.03
CA VAL A 435 -28.85 -11.59 -65.38
C VAL A 435 -27.38 -12.06 -65.38
N CYS A 436 -27.12 -13.25 -65.92
CA CYS A 436 -25.75 -13.77 -66.04
C CYS A 436 -24.96 -12.99 -67.08
N THR A 437 -24.21 -12.00 -66.60
CA THR A 437 -23.11 -11.40 -67.33
C THR A 437 -21.83 -12.15 -66.94
N PHE A 438 -21.12 -12.66 -67.95
CA PHE A 438 -19.84 -13.33 -67.76
C PHE A 438 -18.71 -12.37 -68.09
N PHE A 439 -17.77 -12.23 -67.16
CA PHE A 439 -16.43 -11.77 -67.47
C PHE A 439 -15.48 -12.96 -67.36
N LEU A 440 -14.90 -13.34 -68.49
CA LEU A 440 -13.91 -14.41 -68.59
C LEU A 440 -12.53 -13.80 -68.75
N PRO A 441 -11.65 -13.93 -67.75
CA PRO A 441 -10.25 -13.55 -67.92
C PRO A 441 -9.60 -14.37 -69.04
N ASP A 442 -8.85 -13.75 -69.94
CA ASP A 442 -8.09 -14.42 -71.00
C ASP A 442 -6.67 -14.83 -70.55
N ALA A 443 -6.24 -14.33 -69.39
CA ALA A 443 -4.98 -14.66 -68.76
C ALA A 443 -5.05 -14.58 -67.22
N PHE A 444 -4.15 -15.31 -66.55
CA PHE A 444 -3.93 -15.21 -65.10
C PHE A 444 -2.46 -15.47 -64.77
N SER A 445 -2.00 -14.97 -63.62
CA SER A 445 -0.60 -14.99 -63.19
C SER A 445 -0.48 -15.51 -61.75
N PRO A 446 -0.33 -16.82 -61.55
CA PRO A 446 -0.22 -17.43 -60.22
C PRO A 446 1.16 -17.20 -59.60
N ASN A 447 1.43 -15.95 -59.20
CA ASN A 447 2.71 -15.50 -58.64
C ASN A 447 2.64 -15.24 -57.12
N GLY A 448 1.45 -15.32 -56.52
CA GLY A 448 1.19 -15.16 -55.09
C GLY A 448 1.08 -13.71 -54.62
N ASP A 449 0.83 -12.74 -55.51
CA ASP A 449 0.67 -11.33 -55.16
C ASP A 449 -0.78 -10.94 -54.76
N GLY A 450 -1.72 -11.89 -54.83
CA GLY A 450 -3.14 -11.72 -54.54
C GLY A 450 -3.96 -11.22 -55.73
N LEU A 451 -3.35 -10.96 -56.88
CA LEU A 451 -3.99 -10.43 -58.09
C LEU A 451 -3.90 -11.43 -59.24
N ASN A 452 -5.07 -11.89 -59.71
CA ASN A 452 -5.18 -12.86 -60.81
C ASN A 452 -4.38 -14.16 -60.56
N ASP A 453 -4.24 -14.58 -59.31
CA ASP A 453 -3.57 -15.84 -58.95
C ASP A 453 -4.39 -17.09 -59.30
N VAL A 454 -5.70 -16.92 -59.44
CA VAL A 454 -6.64 -17.99 -59.72
C VAL A 454 -7.49 -17.60 -60.91
N PHE A 455 -7.50 -18.44 -61.94
CA PHE A 455 -8.46 -18.33 -63.02
C PHE A 455 -9.83 -18.78 -62.52
N LYS A 456 -10.77 -17.85 -62.49
CA LYS A 456 -12.20 -18.11 -62.31
C LYS A 456 -13.04 -17.11 -63.12
N PRO A 457 -14.16 -17.55 -63.71
CA PRO A 457 -15.15 -16.62 -64.25
C PRO A 457 -15.65 -15.65 -63.18
N VAL A 458 -15.84 -14.39 -63.55
CA VAL A 458 -16.54 -13.41 -62.70
C VAL A 458 -17.95 -13.24 -63.23
N PHE A 459 -18.93 -13.48 -62.37
CA PHE A 459 -20.35 -13.46 -62.74
C PHE A 459 -21.18 -12.83 -61.62
N LYS A 460 -22.34 -12.28 -61.99
CA LYS A 460 -23.33 -11.72 -61.05
C LYS A 460 -24.67 -12.46 -61.15
N CYS A 461 -24.65 -13.79 -61.06
CA CYS A 461 -25.85 -14.61 -61.11
C CYS A 461 -25.69 -15.95 -60.38
N ASN A 462 -26.74 -16.75 -60.39
CA ASN A 462 -26.71 -18.15 -59.96
C ASN A 462 -26.84 -19.05 -61.19
N PHE A 463 -26.06 -20.14 -61.21
CA PHE A 463 -26.18 -21.18 -62.23
C PHE A 463 -27.09 -22.29 -61.73
N ASP A 464 -28.01 -22.77 -62.57
CA ASP A 464 -28.73 -24.02 -62.32
C ASP A 464 -27.77 -25.22 -62.44
N GLU A 465 -26.84 -25.11 -63.37
CA GLU A 465 -25.77 -26.07 -63.59
C GLU A 465 -24.54 -25.32 -64.08
N TYR A 466 -23.37 -25.64 -63.52
CA TYR A 466 -22.10 -25.06 -63.91
C TYR A 466 -21.05 -26.16 -63.96
N LYS A 467 -20.23 -26.15 -65.01
CA LYS A 467 -19.07 -27.02 -65.14
C LYS A 467 -17.97 -26.26 -65.85
N LEU A 468 -16.79 -26.26 -65.24
CA LEU A 468 -15.57 -25.75 -65.85
C LEU A 468 -14.60 -26.91 -66.04
N TRP A 469 -14.00 -26.98 -67.22
CA TRP A 469 -12.89 -27.87 -67.55
C TRP A 469 -11.74 -27.06 -68.14
N ILE A 470 -10.50 -27.46 -67.83
CA ILE A 470 -9.29 -26.86 -68.40
C ILE A 470 -8.41 -27.98 -68.94
N TYR A 471 -7.89 -27.79 -70.14
CA TYR A 471 -7.11 -28.74 -70.91
C TYR A 471 -5.76 -28.14 -71.28
N ASN A 472 -4.70 -28.96 -71.19
CA ASN A 472 -3.39 -28.58 -71.71
C ASN A 472 -3.32 -28.68 -73.24
N ARG A 473 -2.18 -28.27 -73.83
CA ARG A 473 -1.94 -28.29 -75.28
C ARG A 473 -2.09 -29.65 -75.98
N TRP A 474 -2.08 -30.75 -75.23
CA TRP A 474 -2.26 -32.11 -75.76
C TRP A 474 -3.70 -32.63 -75.60
N GLY A 475 -4.62 -31.79 -75.12
CA GLY A 475 -6.02 -32.15 -74.90
C GLY A 475 -6.27 -32.94 -73.60
N GLN A 476 -5.29 -33.02 -72.69
CA GLN A 476 -5.47 -33.67 -71.40
C GLN A 476 -6.10 -32.69 -70.40
N GLU A 477 -7.17 -33.12 -69.72
CA GLU A 477 -7.82 -32.40 -68.61
C GLU A 477 -6.81 -32.20 -67.47
N VAL A 478 -6.59 -30.95 -67.09
CA VAL A 478 -5.72 -30.55 -65.96
C VAL A 478 -6.50 -29.98 -64.79
N PHE A 479 -7.75 -29.55 -65.00
CA PHE A 479 -8.64 -29.08 -63.95
C PHE A 479 -10.10 -29.29 -64.34
N LYS A 480 -10.95 -29.55 -63.35
CA LYS A 480 -12.40 -29.50 -63.48
C LYS A 480 -13.07 -29.10 -62.17
N THR A 481 -14.20 -28.41 -62.26
CA THR A 481 -15.05 -28.10 -61.11
C THR A 481 -16.52 -27.97 -61.54
N ILE A 482 -17.41 -28.22 -60.58
CA ILE A 482 -18.84 -27.89 -60.68
C ILE A 482 -19.24 -26.75 -59.72
N ASP A 483 -18.31 -26.35 -58.84
CA ASP A 483 -18.47 -25.22 -57.92
C ASP A 483 -17.96 -23.95 -58.62
N PRO A 484 -18.82 -22.96 -58.88
CA PRO A 484 -18.42 -21.73 -59.55
C PRO A 484 -17.57 -20.80 -58.67
N GLU A 485 -17.52 -21.02 -57.34
CA GLU A 485 -16.60 -20.30 -56.45
C GLU A 485 -15.19 -20.90 -56.44
N GLN A 486 -15.02 -22.11 -56.99
CA GLN A 486 -13.73 -22.77 -57.11
C GLN A 486 -13.06 -22.43 -58.46
N GLY A 487 -11.81 -21.97 -58.42
CA GLY A 487 -11.02 -21.66 -59.62
C GLY A 487 -9.75 -22.50 -59.74
N TRP A 488 -9.04 -22.33 -60.85
CA TRP A 488 -7.78 -23.00 -61.13
C TRP A 488 -6.59 -22.10 -60.85
N ASP A 489 -5.69 -22.54 -59.97
CA ASP A 489 -4.50 -21.80 -59.53
C ASP A 489 -3.26 -22.06 -60.40
N GLY A 490 -3.30 -23.01 -61.33
CA GLY A 490 -2.18 -23.27 -62.25
C GLY A 490 -0.87 -23.73 -61.61
N THR A 491 -0.87 -24.12 -60.33
CA THR A 491 0.34 -24.41 -59.56
C THR A 491 1.19 -25.53 -60.21
N ASP A 492 0.54 -26.62 -60.62
CA ASP A 492 1.17 -27.80 -61.24
C ASP A 492 1.21 -27.77 -62.77
N ALA A 493 1.04 -26.58 -63.37
CA ALA A 493 0.88 -26.43 -64.81
C ALA A 493 1.97 -25.54 -65.42
N PRO A 494 2.70 -25.97 -66.47
CA PRO A 494 3.71 -25.13 -67.11
C PRO A 494 3.10 -23.85 -67.71
N GLN A 495 3.90 -22.79 -67.80
CA GLN A 495 3.51 -21.57 -68.51
C GLN A 495 3.13 -21.90 -69.97
N GLY A 496 2.04 -21.31 -70.45
CA GLY A 496 1.56 -21.54 -71.81
C GLY A 496 0.08 -21.29 -71.98
N VAL A 497 -0.42 -21.64 -73.17
CA VAL A 497 -1.83 -21.52 -73.52
C VAL A 497 -2.56 -22.82 -73.23
N TYR A 498 -3.66 -22.70 -72.52
CA TYR A 498 -4.60 -23.75 -72.17
C TYR A 498 -5.92 -23.51 -72.88
N MET A 499 -6.72 -24.56 -73.05
CA MET A 499 -8.09 -24.43 -73.53
C MET A 499 -9.02 -24.67 -72.35
N PHE A 500 -10.04 -23.85 -72.17
CA PHE A 500 -11.06 -24.12 -71.17
C PHE A 500 -12.43 -24.27 -71.83
N LYS A 501 -13.29 -25.03 -71.14
CA LYS A 501 -14.69 -25.19 -71.49
C LYS A 501 -15.53 -24.83 -70.28
N ILE A 502 -16.51 -23.95 -70.46
CA ILE A 502 -17.51 -23.64 -69.44
C ILE A 502 -18.86 -24.03 -70.00
N TYR A 503 -19.49 -25.00 -69.36
CA TYR A 503 -20.92 -25.27 -69.56
C TYR A 503 -21.68 -24.58 -68.43
N TYR A 504 -22.74 -23.87 -68.78
CA TYR A 504 -23.66 -23.35 -67.78
C TYR A 504 -25.10 -23.37 -68.26
N LYS A 505 -26.01 -23.44 -67.27
CA LYS A 505 -27.43 -23.26 -67.46
C LYS A 505 -27.93 -22.15 -66.53
N GLY A 506 -28.59 -21.14 -67.08
CA GLY A 506 -29.05 -19.98 -66.32
C GLY A 506 -29.71 -18.92 -67.20
N LEU A 507 -29.98 -17.73 -66.63
CA LEU A 507 -30.60 -16.62 -67.35
C LEU A 507 -29.53 -15.73 -68.02
N ASN A 508 -29.63 -15.48 -69.34
CA ASN A 508 -28.74 -14.58 -70.07
C ASN A 508 -29.12 -13.08 -69.94
N GLU A 509 -28.37 -12.20 -70.63
CA GLU A 509 -28.61 -10.73 -70.77
C GLU A 509 -30.05 -10.32 -71.08
N GLU A 510 -30.81 -11.21 -71.70
CA GLU A 510 -32.19 -10.97 -72.15
C GLU A 510 -33.23 -11.59 -71.18
N GLY A 511 -32.77 -12.16 -70.05
CA GLY A 511 -33.61 -12.82 -69.06
C GLY A 511 -34.21 -14.14 -69.56
N MET A 512 -33.63 -14.74 -70.59
CA MET A 512 -34.04 -16.05 -71.13
C MET A 512 -33.19 -17.16 -70.53
N TYR A 513 -33.81 -18.30 -70.23
CA TYR A 513 -33.07 -19.51 -69.89
C TYR A 513 -32.24 -19.95 -71.09
N VAL A 514 -30.93 -19.95 -70.91
CA VAL A 514 -29.98 -20.47 -71.88
C VAL A 514 -29.20 -21.62 -71.27
N GLU A 515 -28.89 -22.56 -72.13
CA GLU A 515 -27.89 -23.60 -71.91
C GLU A 515 -26.80 -23.32 -72.94
N ASP A 516 -25.60 -23.00 -72.48
CA ASP A 516 -24.51 -22.61 -73.35
C ASP A 516 -23.19 -23.31 -72.96
N LEU A 517 -22.33 -23.46 -73.95
CA LEU A 517 -21.01 -24.04 -73.83
C LEU A 517 -19.99 -23.09 -74.46
N ILE A 518 -19.20 -22.44 -73.60
CA ILE A 518 -18.13 -21.55 -74.01
C ILE A 518 -16.83 -22.35 -74.12
N GLU A 519 -16.14 -22.24 -75.26
CA GLU A 519 -14.82 -22.83 -75.47
C GLU A 519 -13.82 -21.75 -75.91
N GLU A 520 -12.85 -21.43 -75.06
CA GLU A 520 -11.88 -20.37 -75.30
C GLU A 520 -10.46 -20.77 -74.84
N SER A 521 -9.49 -19.91 -75.15
CA SER A 521 -8.11 -20.07 -74.71
C SER A 521 -7.82 -19.23 -73.47
N LEU A 522 -7.05 -19.78 -72.54
CA LEU A 522 -6.55 -19.12 -71.33
C LEU A 522 -5.02 -19.13 -71.33
N SER A 523 -4.40 -17.98 -71.08
CA SER A 523 -2.95 -17.88 -70.92
C SER A 523 -2.54 -17.95 -69.45
N LEU A 524 -1.75 -18.96 -69.08
CA LEU A 524 -1.04 -18.98 -67.80
C LEU A 524 0.31 -18.29 -67.98
N ILE A 525 0.51 -17.17 -67.30
CA ILE A 525 1.71 -16.34 -67.35
C ILE A 525 2.48 -16.50 -66.02
N ARG A 526 3.81 -16.58 -66.06
CA ARG A 526 4.66 -16.65 -64.85
C ARG A 526 5.74 -15.58 -64.90
#